data_AF-A0A7G8BR41-F1
#
_entry.id   AF-A0A7G8BR41-F1
#
_cell.length_a   1.000
_cell.length_b   1.000
_cell.length_c   1.000
_cell.angle_alpha   90.00
_cell.angle_beta   90.00
_cell.angle_gamma   90.00
#
_symmetry.space_group_name_H-M   'P 1'
#
loop_
_entity.id
_entity.type
_entity.pdbx_description
1 polymer ?
#
loop_
_entity_poly.entity_id
_entity_poly.type
_entity_poly.pdbx_seq_one_letter_code
_entity_poly.pdbx_strand_id
1 'polypeptide(L)'
;MFGFSRGAYTVRSLAGMIATCGLPTGAFTDDCVTQAFAAYLDPMKRTSILAGLGACGLRDVTIKMLGVWDTVGSLSIPTIFSGVEENKYGFLDTSLHPDIKNAYQSMKQAQFPATLWTSKPVGGQTIEHVWFSGCHGDMGGGTALAGGVDAGTCLCDITMGRMVAKSQALGLTFDPAAAAQCGTLPAKVRS
;
A
#
# COMPACT_ATOMS: atom_id res chain seq x y z
N MET A 1 2.74 -0.10 7.02
CA MET A 1 2.26 -1.26 6.25
C MET A 1 2.88 -1.20 4.87
N PHE A 2 3.25 -2.35 4.30
CA PHE A 2 3.99 -2.43 3.03
C PHE A 2 3.37 -3.45 2.07
N GLY A 3 3.42 -3.21 0.76
CA GLY A 3 2.94 -4.16 -0.23
C GLY A 3 3.50 -3.93 -1.63
N PHE A 4 3.78 -5.02 -2.36
CA PHE A 4 4.28 -5.00 -3.73
C PHE A 4 3.31 -5.74 -4.66
N SER A 5 3.06 -5.20 -5.86
CA SER A 5 2.23 -5.83 -6.89
C SER A 5 0.82 -6.14 -6.35
N ARG A 6 0.37 -7.40 -6.38
CA ARG A 6 -0.91 -7.81 -5.74
C ARG A 6 -0.96 -7.50 -4.24
N GLY A 7 0.17 -7.61 -3.53
CA GLY A 7 0.26 -7.22 -2.13
C GLY A 7 0.05 -5.72 -1.89
N ALA A 8 0.36 -4.89 -2.89
CA ALA A 8 0.06 -3.46 -2.83
C ALA A 8 -1.46 -3.20 -2.84
N TYR A 9 -2.23 -3.98 -3.60
CA TYR A 9 -3.69 -3.93 -3.56
C TYR A 9 -4.21 -4.38 -2.19
N THR A 10 -3.75 -5.54 -1.71
CA THR A 10 -4.16 -6.10 -0.41
C THR A 10 -3.91 -5.11 0.73
N VAL A 11 -2.71 -4.52 0.79
CA VAL A 11 -2.35 -3.62 1.88
C VAL A 11 -3.10 -2.29 1.81
N ARG A 12 -3.43 -1.79 0.61
CA ARG A 12 -4.27 -0.59 0.45
C ARG A 12 -5.70 -0.84 0.94
N SER A 13 -6.30 -1.95 0.52
CA SER A 13 -7.65 -2.34 0.96
C SER A 13 -7.71 -2.59 2.46
N LEU A 14 -6.70 -3.27 3.02
CA LEU A 14 -6.62 -3.51 4.46
C LEU A 14 -6.44 -2.21 5.25
N ALA A 15 -5.57 -1.30 4.77
CA ALA A 15 -5.38 0.00 5.40
C ALA A 15 -6.66 0.84 5.37
N GLY A 16 -7.37 0.85 4.24
CA GLY A 16 -8.67 1.50 4.10
C GLY A 16 -9.71 0.92 5.05
N MET A 17 -9.80 -0.40 5.12
CA MET A 17 -10.73 -1.10 6.03
C MET A 17 -10.42 -0.80 7.49
N ILE A 18 -9.15 -0.90 7.93
CA ILE A 18 -8.74 -0.58 9.31
C ILE A 18 -9.05 0.88 9.64
N ALA A 19 -8.75 1.81 8.75
CA ALA A 19 -8.98 3.23 8.98
C ALA A 19 -10.48 3.60 8.98
N THR A 20 -11.31 2.83 8.27
CA THR A 20 -12.76 3.07 8.14
C THR A 20 -13.58 2.36 9.22
N CYS A 21 -13.18 1.15 9.60
CA CYS A 21 -13.95 0.26 10.47
C CYS A 21 -13.33 0.12 11.87
N GLY A 22 -12.07 0.51 12.05
CA GLY A 22 -11.34 0.32 13.29
C GLY A 22 -10.57 -1.01 13.36
N LEU A 23 -9.65 -1.09 14.31
CA LEU A 23 -8.87 -2.27 14.62
C LEU A 23 -9.50 -3.03 15.79
N PRO A 24 -9.80 -4.34 15.65
CA PRO A 24 -10.36 -5.12 16.75
C PRO A 24 -9.36 -5.29 17.89
N THR A 25 -9.84 -5.16 19.12
CA THR A 25 -9.07 -5.37 20.36
C THR A 25 -9.54 -6.59 21.15
N GLY A 26 -10.65 -7.21 20.74
CA GLY A 26 -11.21 -8.43 21.32
C GLY A 26 -11.20 -9.61 20.33
N ALA A 27 -12.02 -10.63 20.62
CA ALA A 27 -12.21 -11.75 19.71
C ALA A 27 -12.76 -11.26 18.36
N PHE A 28 -12.17 -11.74 17.27
CA PHE A 28 -12.53 -11.34 15.91
C PHE A 28 -12.58 -12.57 15.01
N THR A 29 -13.78 -13.02 14.68
CA THR A 29 -14.01 -14.24 13.88
C THR A 29 -14.05 -13.93 12.38
N ASP A 30 -14.03 -14.98 11.56
CA ASP A 30 -14.19 -14.83 10.10
C ASP A 30 -15.52 -14.16 9.69
N ASP A 31 -16.57 -14.37 10.49
CA ASP A 31 -17.84 -13.66 10.31
C ASP A 31 -17.68 -12.16 10.61
N CYS A 32 -16.93 -11.80 11.66
CA CYS A 32 -16.62 -10.40 11.95
C CYS A 32 -15.79 -9.74 10.84
N VAL A 33 -14.84 -10.48 10.24
CA VAL A 33 -14.09 -10.02 9.05
C VAL A 33 -15.04 -9.77 7.89
N THR A 34 -15.97 -10.69 7.63
CA THR A 34 -16.95 -10.58 6.53
C THR A 34 -17.85 -9.36 6.73
N GLN A 35 -18.35 -9.14 7.95
CA GLN A 35 -19.16 -7.97 8.30
C GLN A 35 -18.37 -6.65 8.20
N ALA A 36 -17.14 -6.60 8.73
CA ALA A 36 -16.30 -5.41 8.63
C ALA A 36 -15.96 -5.07 7.17
N PHE A 37 -15.71 -6.08 6.33
CA PHE A 37 -15.51 -5.88 4.91
C PHE A 37 -16.79 -5.37 4.22
N ALA A 38 -17.96 -5.92 4.54
CA ALA A 38 -19.23 -5.40 4.04
C ALA A 38 -19.47 -3.93 4.44
N ALA A 39 -19.11 -3.55 5.67
CA ALA A 39 -19.18 -2.17 6.16
C ALA A 39 -18.19 -1.24 5.45
N TYR A 40 -17.02 -1.74 5.07
CA TYR A 40 -16.04 -1.01 4.27
C TYR A 40 -16.60 -0.71 2.86
N LEU A 41 -17.22 -1.70 2.22
CA LEU A 41 -17.79 -1.61 0.88
C LEU A 41 -19.04 -0.72 0.78
N ASP A 42 -19.86 -0.64 1.82
CA ASP A 42 -21.15 0.06 1.80
C ASP A 42 -21.19 1.19 2.85
N PRO A 43 -20.79 2.43 2.48
CA PRO A 43 -20.83 3.58 3.39
C PRO A 43 -22.21 3.86 3.99
N MET A 44 -23.29 3.52 3.29
CA MET A 44 -24.66 3.77 3.74
C MET A 44 -25.06 2.83 4.87
N LYS A 45 -24.58 1.58 4.85
CA LYS A 45 -24.87 0.57 5.88
C LYS A 45 -23.79 0.44 6.95
N ARG A 46 -22.62 1.02 6.72
CA ARG A 46 -21.45 0.93 7.59
C ARG A 46 -21.78 1.05 9.07
N THR A 47 -22.41 2.15 9.48
CA THR A 47 -22.73 2.39 10.89
C THR A 47 -23.60 1.29 11.49
N SER A 48 -24.62 0.82 10.75
CA SER A 48 -25.48 -0.26 11.23
C SER A 48 -24.75 -1.61 11.34
N ILE A 49 -23.85 -1.92 10.41
CA ILE A 49 -23.07 -3.16 10.44
C ILE A 49 -22.05 -3.11 11.60
N LEU A 50 -21.31 -2.01 11.73
CA LEU A 50 -20.31 -1.85 12.80
C LEU A 50 -20.93 -1.85 14.20
N ALA A 51 -22.18 -1.40 14.36
CA ALA A 51 -22.90 -1.51 15.62
C ALA A 51 -23.09 -2.98 16.07
N GLY A 52 -23.21 -3.92 15.13
CA GLY A 52 -23.26 -5.36 15.40
C GLY A 52 -21.92 -5.95 15.84
N LEU A 53 -20.80 -5.25 15.60
CA LEU A 53 -19.45 -5.70 15.93
C LEU A 53 -18.92 -5.13 17.25
N GLY A 54 -19.77 -4.52 18.08
CA GLY A 54 -19.35 -3.90 19.34
C GLY A 54 -18.54 -4.83 20.28
N ALA A 55 -18.88 -6.12 20.32
CA ALA A 55 -18.16 -7.12 21.10
C ALA A 55 -16.71 -7.35 20.64
N CYS A 56 -16.38 -6.99 19.39
CA CYS A 56 -15.02 -7.08 18.85
C CYS A 56 -14.07 -6.01 19.39
N GLY A 57 -14.61 -4.96 20.02
CA GLY A 57 -13.84 -3.80 20.46
C GLY A 57 -13.11 -3.13 19.30
N LEU A 58 -13.85 -2.46 18.42
CA LEU A 58 -13.25 -1.76 17.28
C LEU A 58 -12.69 -0.41 17.73
N ARG A 59 -11.37 -0.26 17.67
CA ARG A 59 -10.67 0.96 18.07
C ARG A 59 -10.21 1.75 16.85
N ASP A 60 -10.44 3.05 16.88
CA ASP A 60 -9.87 3.95 15.89
C ASP A 60 -8.34 3.97 15.98
N VAL A 61 -7.70 3.80 14.83
CA VAL A 61 -6.24 3.79 14.75
C VAL A 61 -5.75 4.66 13.61
N THR A 62 -4.66 5.36 13.88
CA THR A 62 -3.91 6.08 12.87
C THR A 62 -2.84 5.17 12.26
N ILE A 63 -2.87 5.01 10.94
CA ILE A 63 -1.84 4.32 10.18
C ILE A 63 -0.73 5.33 9.89
N LYS A 64 0.41 5.18 10.58
CA LYS A 64 1.54 6.10 10.43
C LYS A 64 2.10 6.12 9.00
N MET A 65 2.19 4.96 8.35
CA MET A 65 2.74 4.85 6.99
C MET A 65 2.13 3.69 6.20
N LEU A 66 1.83 3.95 4.92
CA LEU A 66 1.49 2.99 3.88
C LEU A 66 2.50 3.13 2.72
N GLY A 67 3.36 2.14 2.53
CA GLY A 67 4.34 2.11 1.46
C GLY A 67 4.00 1.05 0.42
N VAL A 68 3.91 1.41 -0.86
CA VAL A 68 3.58 0.44 -1.93
C VAL A 68 4.51 0.55 -3.13
N TRP A 69 4.74 -0.60 -3.76
CA TRP A 69 5.49 -0.72 -5.02
C TRP A 69 4.58 -1.27 -6.12
N ASP A 70 4.64 -0.61 -7.28
CA ASP A 70 4.05 -1.01 -8.54
C ASP A 70 2.63 -1.58 -8.43
N THR A 71 1.66 -0.72 -8.12
CA THR A 71 0.24 -1.05 -8.23
C THR A 71 -0.14 -1.08 -9.71
N VAL A 72 -0.05 -2.26 -10.32
CA VAL A 72 -0.55 -2.46 -11.69
C VAL A 72 -2.05 -2.23 -11.73
N GLY A 73 -2.45 -1.14 -12.38
CA GLY A 73 -3.83 -0.85 -12.72
C GLY A 73 -4.28 -1.63 -13.96
N SER A 74 -5.47 -2.23 -13.84
CA SER A 74 -6.51 -2.31 -14.88
C SER A 74 -6.76 -3.55 -15.75
N LEU A 75 -5.96 -4.63 -15.79
CA LEU A 75 -6.32 -5.78 -16.66
C LEU A 75 -6.19 -7.19 -16.08
N SER A 76 -5.65 -7.36 -14.86
CA SER A 76 -5.41 -8.71 -14.33
C SER A 76 -5.77 -8.91 -12.86
N ILE A 77 -6.01 -7.87 -12.07
CA ILE A 77 -6.44 -8.06 -10.67
C ILE A 77 -7.85 -8.68 -10.59
N PRO A 78 -8.86 -8.27 -11.39
CA PRO A 78 -10.17 -8.92 -11.38
C PRO A 78 -10.10 -10.41 -11.81
N THR A 79 -9.20 -10.76 -12.72
CA THR A 79 -9.08 -12.11 -13.29
C THR A 79 -8.28 -13.09 -12.42
N ILE A 80 -7.33 -12.60 -11.62
CA ILE A 80 -6.51 -13.47 -10.74
C ILE A 80 -7.29 -13.91 -9.49
N PHE A 81 -8.27 -13.12 -9.04
CA PHE A 81 -9.28 -13.55 -8.06
C PHE A 81 -10.46 -14.18 -8.81
N SER A 82 -10.26 -15.39 -9.32
CA SER A 82 -11.28 -16.18 -10.01
C SER A 82 -12.60 -16.19 -9.24
N GLY A 83 -13.62 -15.48 -9.76
CA GLY A 83 -15.00 -15.50 -9.25
C GLY A 83 -15.55 -14.18 -8.70
N VAL A 84 -14.83 -13.07 -8.75
CA VAL A 84 -15.28 -11.79 -8.17
C VAL A 84 -15.61 -10.77 -9.27
N GLU A 85 -16.88 -10.35 -9.36
CA GLU A 85 -17.34 -9.43 -10.40
C GLU A 85 -16.60 -8.09 -10.42
N GLU A 86 -16.09 -7.75 -11.60
CA GLU A 86 -15.26 -6.58 -11.92
C GLU A 86 -15.92 -5.24 -11.57
N ASN A 87 -17.25 -5.14 -11.66
CA ASN A 87 -18.01 -3.90 -11.45
C ASN A 87 -18.28 -3.54 -9.97
N LYS A 88 -18.06 -4.46 -9.02
CA LYS A 88 -18.28 -4.18 -7.57
C LYS A 88 -17.03 -3.74 -6.81
N TYR A 89 -15.84 -4.04 -7.34
CA TYR A 89 -14.57 -3.92 -6.60
C TYR A 89 -13.49 -3.13 -7.35
N GLY A 90 -13.86 -2.51 -8.48
CA GLY A 90 -12.99 -1.68 -9.32
C GLY A 90 -12.44 -0.48 -8.57
N PHE A 91 -11.34 -0.72 -7.85
CA PHE A 91 -10.69 0.19 -6.91
C PHE A 91 -11.63 0.72 -5.83
N LEU A 92 -11.82 -0.09 -4.79
CA LEU A 92 -12.38 0.31 -3.50
C LEU A 92 -11.66 1.56 -2.99
N ASP A 93 -12.20 2.70 -3.39
CA ASP A 93 -11.73 4.06 -3.18
C ASP A 93 -10.25 4.32 -3.50
N THR A 94 -9.98 5.07 -4.58
CA THR A 94 -8.63 5.61 -4.83
C THR A 94 -8.30 6.79 -3.91
N SER A 95 -9.26 7.23 -3.08
CA SER A 95 -9.03 8.19 -2.01
C SER A 95 -8.27 7.55 -0.85
N LEU A 96 -7.43 8.34 -0.20
CA LEU A 96 -6.67 7.93 0.96
C LEU A 96 -7.36 8.43 2.22
N HIS A 97 -7.72 7.52 3.13
CA HIS A 97 -8.37 7.88 4.40
C HIS A 97 -7.49 8.88 5.22
N PRO A 98 -8.08 9.92 5.84
CA PRO A 98 -7.35 10.91 6.67
C PRO A 98 -6.45 10.33 7.77
N ASP A 99 -6.76 9.13 8.26
CA ASP A 99 -5.97 8.44 9.28
C ASP A 99 -4.76 7.68 8.75
N ILE A 100 -4.54 7.67 7.44
CA ILE A 100 -3.28 7.23 6.85
C ILE A 100 -2.40 8.46 6.67
N LYS A 101 -1.40 8.65 7.54
CA LYS A 101 -0.64 9.92 7.60
C LYS A 101 0.41 10.06 6.51
N ASN A 102 1.00 8.97 6.06
CA ASN A 102 2.03 9.00 5.03
C ASN A 102 1.81 7.87 4.03
N ALA A 103 1.52 8.22 2.78
CA ALA A 103 1.36 7.28 1.69
C ALA A 103 2.44 7.50 0.64
N TYR A 104 3.29 6.48 0.46
CA TYR A 104 4.41 6.51 -0.47
C TYR A 104 4.22 5.42 -1.51
N GLN A 105 4.26 5.80 -2.79
CA GLN A 105 4.10 4.88 -3.90
C GLN A 105 5.24 5.03 -4.88
N SER A 106 5.95 3.93 -5.13
CA SER A 106 6.99 3.82 -6.15
C SER A 106 6.43 3.05 -7.34
N MET A 107 6.40 3.67 -8.52
CA MET A 107 5.81 3.09 -9.74
C MET A 107 6.82 3.07 -10.87
N LYS A 108 6.65 2.11 -11.79
CA LYS A 108 7.35 2.16 -13.07
C LYS A 108 6.72 3.20 -13.98
N GLN A 109 7.53 3.91 -14.76
CA GLN A 109 7.05 4.71 -15.88
C GLN A 109 6.50 3.77 -16.94
N ALA A 110 5.18 3.60 -17.01
CA ALA A 110 4.52 2.75 -17.99
C ALA A 110 3.69 3.60 -18.98
N GLN A 111 3.54 3.11 -20.21
CA GLN A 111 2.52 3.59 -21.17
C GLN A 111 1.07 3.27 -20.71
N PHE A 112 0.90 2.67 -19.54
CA PHE A 112 -0.39 2.30 -18.96
C PHE A 112 -0.70 3.13 -17.71
N PRO A 113 -1.97 3.50 -17.47
CA PRO A 113 -2.35 4.35 -16.35
C PRO A 113 -2.13 3.61 -15.02
N ALA A 114 -1.12 4.03 -14.24
CA ALA A 114 -0.95 3.55 -12.88
C ALA A 114 -2.09 4.09 -11.99
N THR A 115 -2.50 3.32 -10.99
CA THR A 115 -3.54 3.75 -10.06
C THR A 115 -2.97 4.66 -8.98
N LEU A 116 -2.94 5.96 -9.29
CA LEU A 116 -2.59 7.02 -8.36
C LEU A 116 -3.61 7.13 -7.23
N TRP A 117 -3.17 7.58 -6.06
CA TRP A 117 -4.09 8.20 -5.10
C TRP A 117 -4.59 9.51 -5.69
N THR A 118 -5.91 9.64 -5.81
CA THR A 118 -6.56 10.78 -6.47
C THR A 118 -7.04 11.85 -5.48
N SER A 119 -7.08 11.53 -4.19
CA SER A 119 -7.48 12.46 -3.14
C SER A 119 -6.43 13.55 -2.91
N LYS A 120 -6.91 14.79 -2.71
CA LYS A 120 -6.06 15.85 -2.16
C LYS A 120 -5.66 15.47 -0.73
N PRO A 121 -4.38 15.63 -0.34
CA PRO A 121 -3.96 15.38 1.03
C PRO A 121 -4.71 16.31 1.98
N VAL A 122 -5.19 15.75 3.09
CA VAL A 122 -5.75 16.54 4.20
C VAL A 122 -4.63 17.06 5.12
N GLY A 123 -4.95 17.95 6.05
CA GLY A 123 -3.95 18.53 6.96
C GLY A 123 -3.14 17.47 7.71
N GLY A 124 -1.80 17.57 7.61
CA GLY A 124 -0.87 16.62 8.23
C GLY A 124 -0.71 15.27 7.52
N GLN A 125 -1.27 15.13 6.31
CA GLN A 125 -1.09 13.96 5.46
C GLN A 125 -0.05 14.21 4.37
N THR A 126 0.84 13.23 4.15
CA THR A 126 1.79 13.22 3.03
C THR A 126 1.37 12.15 2.03
N ILE A 127 1.19 12.53 0.76
CA ILE A 127 0.97 11.62 -0.36
C ILE A 127 2.05 11.87 -1.40
N GLU A 128 2.86 10.87 -1.71
CA GLU A 128 4.00 11.01 -2.64
C GLU A 128 4.06 9.83 -3.61
N HIS A 129 3.99 10.16 -4.89
CA HIS A 129 4.13 9.23 -6.02
C HIS A 129 5.46 9.50 -6.71
N VAL A 130 6.30 8.48 -6.89
CA VAL A 130 7.56 8.59 -7.64
C VAL A 130 7.61 7.56 -8.75
N TRP A 131 7.97 8.02 -9.94
CA TRP A 131 8.12 7.21 -11.13
C TRP A 131 9.58 6.84 -11.36
N PHE A 132 9.83 5.59 -11.72
CA PHE A 132 11.15 5.05 -12.00
C PHE A 132 11.18 4.44 -13.42
N SER A 133 12.31 4.56 -14.11
CA SER A 133 12.53 3.92 -15.42
C SER A 133 12.96 2.45 -15.22
N GLY A 134 12.08 1.48 -15.51
CA GLY A 134 12.36 0.02 -15.39
C GLY A 134 11.14 -0.87 -15.64
N CYS A 135 11.28 -2.20 -15.47
CA CYS A 135 10.19 -3.19 -15.62
C CYS A 135 9.57 -3.61 -14.27
N HIS A 136 8.45 -4.35 -14.29
CA HIS A 136 7.67 -4.70 -13.08
C HIS A 136 8.50 -5.45 -12.02
N GLY A 137 9.36 -6.38 -12.46
CA GLY A 137 10.24 -7.16 -11.59
C GLY A 137 11.36 -6.33 -10.96
N ASP A 138 11.69 -5.19 -11.58
CA ASP A 138 12.77 -4.30 -11.13
C ASP A 138 12.33 -3.39 -9.98
N MET A 139 11.04 -3.35 -9.61
CA MET A 139 10.52 -2.42 -8.61
C MET A 139 10.48 -3.00 -7.20
N GLY A 140 10.06 -4.26 -7.04
CA GLY A 140 9.96 -4.95 -5.75
C GLY A 140 11.00 -6.04 -5.54
N GLY A 141 11.83 -6.31 -6.56
CA GLY A 141 12.75 -7.45 -6.60
C GLY A 141 12.04 -8.78 -6.91
N GLY A 142 12.83 -9.85 -7.07
CA GLY A 142 12.31 -11.21 -7.28
C GLY A 142 12.55 -11.82 -8.67
N THR A 143 13.24 -11.11 -9.56
CA THR A 143 13.71 -11.65 -10.85
C THR A 143 15.23 -11.73 -10.88
N ALA A 144 15.79 -12.86 -11.30
CA ALA A 144 17.25 -13.08 -11.42
C ALA A 144 17.95 -12.13 -12.43
N LEU A 145 17.16 -11.40 -13.22
CA LEU A 145 17.57 -10.41 -14.21
C LEU A 145 16.98 -9.03 -13.87
N ALA A 146 17.02 -8.62 -12.60
CA ALA A 146 16.68 -7.24 -12.28
C ALA A 146 17.62 -6.32 -13.06
N GLY A 147 17.07 -5.44 -13.89
CA GLY A 147 17.86 -4.52 -14.71
C GLY A 147 18.77 -3.69 -13.81
N GLY A 148 20.08 -3.90 -13.92
CA GLY A 148 21.07 -3.13 -13.18
C GLY A 148 21.07 -1.68 -13.66
N VAL A 149 21.05 -0.72 -12.74
CA VAL A 149 21.38 0.68 -13.06
C VAL A 149 22.89 0.86 -13.23
N ASP A 150 23.69 -0.03 -12.63
CA ASP A 150 25.13 -0.23 -12.81
C ASP A 150 25.52 -1.69 -12.46
N ALA A 151 26.82 -2.00 -12.43
CA ALA A 151 27.34 -3.36 -12.23
C ALA A 151 27.02 -3.99 -10.86
N GLY A 152 26.40 -3.26 -9.92
CA GLY A 152 26.09 -3.77 -8.58
C GLY A 152 24.76 -3.32 -7.99
N THR A 153 24.04 -2.38 -8.62
CA THR A 153 22.79 -1.82 -8.10
C THR A 153 21.65 -2.15 -9.04
N CYS A 154 20.61 -2.82 -8.54
CA CYS A 154 19.36 -3.02 -9.25
C CYS A 154 18.40 -1.87 -8.94
N LEU A 155 17.44 -1.59 -9.84
CA LEU A 155 16.42 -0.57 -9.58
C LEU A 155 15.60 -0.86 -8.30
N CYS A 156 15.47 -2.14 -7.93
CA CYS A 156 14.77 -2.54 -6.71
C CYS A 156 15.49 -2.07 -5.45
N ASP A 157 16.81 -1.95 -5.50
CA ASP A 157 17.61 -1.44 -4.38
C ASP A 157 17.32 0.05 -4.18
N ILE A 158 17.15 0.81 -5.29
CA ILE A 158 16.78 2.22 -5.26
C ILE A 158 15.40 2.42 -4.65
N THR A 159 14.41 1.69 -5.15
CA THR A 159 13.03 1.83 -4.68
C THR A 159 12.88 1.33 -3.24
N MET A 160 13.60 0.28 -2.86
CA MET A 160 13.65 -0.24 -1.49
C MET A 160 14.31 0.77 -0.56
N GLY A 161 15.49 1.29 -0.92
CA GLY A 161 16.21 2.30 -0.13
C GLY A 161 15.40 3.56 0.11
N ARG A 162 14.60 4.00 -0.88
CA ARG A 162 13.64 5.09 -0.67
C ARG A 162 12.62 4.75 0.41
N MET A 163 12.00 3.57 0.36
CA MET A 163 10.95 3.20 1.32
C MET A 163 11.51 3.00 2.73
N VAL A 164 12.71 2.41 2.84
CA VAL A 164 13.46 2.29 4.10
C VAL A 164 13.76 3.69 4.67
N ALA A 165 14.32 4.60 3.89
CA ALA A 165 14.62 5.95 4.34
C ALA A 165 13.36 6.70 4.82
N LYS A 166 12.25 6.61 4.07
CA LYS A 166 10.95 7.22 4.46
C LYS A 166 10.42 6.63 5.77
N SER A 167 10.51 5.32 5.93
CA SER A 167 10.02 4.66 7.15
C SER A 167 10.91 4.90 8.37
N GLN A 168 12.23 4.97 8.20
CA GLN A 168 13.18 5.36 9.25
C GLN A 168 12.94 6.80 9.73
N ALA A 169 12.68 7.74 8.81
CA ALA A 169 12.31 9.10 9.14
C ALA A 169 11.02 9.20 9.99
N LEU A 170 10.18 8.15 9.97
CA LEU A 170 8.96 8.02 10.75
C LEU A 170 9.13 7.17 12.03
N GLY A 171 10.37 6.76 12.32
CA GLY A 171 10.77 6.02 13.51
C GLY A 171 10.73 4.50 13.38
N LEU A 172 10.61 3.94 12.17
CA LEU A 172 10.74 2.49 11.98
C LEU A 172 12.23 2.10 12.06
N THR A 173 12.56 1.22 12.99
CA THR A 173 13.90 0.68 13.14
C THR A 173 14.09 -0.56 12.27
N PHE A 174 15.26 -0.68 11.67
CA PHE A 174 15.67 -1.85 10.90
C PHE A 174 16.94 -2.44 11.51
N ASP A 175 17.20 -3.71 11.22
CA ASP A 175 18.51 -4.30 11.45
C ASP A 175 19.58 -3.46 10.72
N PRO A 176 20.68 -3.06 11.40
CA PRO A 176 21.70 -2.21 10.80
C PRO A 176 22.33 -2.77 9.52
N ALA A 177 22.51 -4.09 9.41
CA ALA A 177 23.08 -4.71 8.22
C ALA A 177 22.10 -4.67 7.05
N ALA A 178 20.82 -4.94 7.30
CA ALA A 178 19.77 -4.80 6.29
C ALA A 178 19.59 -3.34 5.82
N ALA A 179 19.66 -2.38 6.74
CA ALA A 179 19.58 -0.96 6.42
C ALA A 179 20.78 -0.48 5.59
N ALA A 180 21.99 -0.97 5.88
CA ALA A 180 23.19 -0.61 5.14
C ALA A 180 23.14 -1.06 3.67
N GLN A 181 22.54 -2.21 3.38
CA GLN A 181 22.34 -2.71 2.00
C GLN A 181 21.41 -1.79 1.19
N CYS A 182 20.49 -1.10 1.86
CA CYS A 182 19.55 -0.17 1.24
C CYS A 182 20.11 1.27 1.12
N GLY A 183 21.24 1.56 1.78
CA GLY A 183 21.83 2.90 1.89
C GLY A 183 22.82 3.27 0.77
N THR A 184 23.22 2.33 -0.07
CA THR A 184 24.29 2.50 -1.08
C THR A 184 23.84 3.16 -2.39
N LEU A 185 22.75 3.92 -2.38
CA LEU A 185 22.24 4.53 -3.62
C LEU A 185 23.15 5.68 -4.09
N PRO A 186 23.69 5.64 -5.32
CA PRO A 186 24.55 6.68 -5.84
C PRO A 186 23.82 8.03 -5.89
N ALA A 187 24.52 9.11 -5.54
CA ALA A 187 23.98 10.46 -5.38
C ALA A 187 23.23 11.02 -6.61
N LYS A 188 23.38 10.40 -7.78
CA LYS A 188 22.77 10.84 -9.06
C LYS A 188 21.26 10.61 -9.17
N VAL A 189 20.61 9.90 -8.25
CA VAL A 189 19.16 9.60 -8.31
C VAL A 189 18.34 10.45 -7.31
N ARG A 190 18.96 11.48 -6.70
CA ARG A 190 18.31 12.32 -5.66
C ARG A 190 17.64 13.61 -6.18
N SER A 191 17.41 13.74 -7.50
CA SER A 191 16.80 14.95 -8.10
C SER A 191 15.30 14.83 -8.31
#